data_AF-A0A928NY91-F1
#
_entry.id   AF-A0A928NY91-F1
#
_cell.length_a   1.000
_cell.length_b   1.000
_cell.length_c   1.000
_cell.angle_alpha   90.00
_cell.angle_beta   90.00
_cell.angle_gamma   90.00
#
_symmetry.space_group_name_H-M   'P 1'
#
loop_
_entity.id
_entity.type
_entity.pdbx_description
1 polymer ?
#
loop_
_entity_poly.entity_id
_entity_poly.type
_entity_poly.pdbx_seq_one_letter_code
_entity_poly.pdbx_strand_id
1 'polypeptide(L)'
;MARRKGSNRDSNRPQIINNIASVNMEIDYDKLAEAIVKAQEKSVDKSEQTTATNKNSFWCNLCKVLKGEPLTNSSTVIALSSFMAIIMNGLAICCTVLFLILFISPIYHSFTTFEWSGANIIDNILAIVTFLVFSFVAISFSLVFRAVANEIKYEKDKNYIVTLFSSLIGIFALIVAIIELYKGVV
;
A
#
# COMPACT_ATOMS: atom_id res chain seq x y z
N MET A 1 -55.07 -11.75 -59.81
CA MET A 1 -54.56 -11.16 -58.55
C MET A 1 -53.54 -12.12 -57.94
N ALA A 2 -52.41 -11.55 -57.49
CA ALA A 2 -51.37 -12.10 -56.59
C ALA A 2 -50.51 -13.32 -57.03
N ARG A 3 -49.30 -12.99 -57.50
CA ARG A 3 -48.06 -13.78 -57.39
C ARG A 3 -47.75 -14.10 -55.91
N ARG A 4 -47.24 -15.30 -55.62
CA ARG A 4 -46.12 -15.49 -54.67
C ARG A 4 -45.13 -16.53 -55.17
N LYS A 5 -43.92 -16.05 -55.48
CA LYS A 5 -42.67 -16.80 -55.62
C LYS A 5 -42.16 -17.16 -54.20
N GLY A 6 -41.64 -18.36 -54.03
CA GLY A 6 -40.65 -18.70 -52.99
C GLY A 6 -39.63 -19.64 -53.65
N SER A 7 -38.56 -19.10 -54.23
CA SER A 7 -37.26 -18.82 -53.62
C SER A 7 -36.47 -20.11 -53.31
N ASN A 8 -35.59 -20.41 -54.27
CA ASN A 8 -34.47 -21.34 -54.24
C ASN A 8 -33.36 -20.84 -53.28
N ARG A 9 -32.63 -21.76 -52.61
CA ARG A 9 -31.36 -21.65 -51.80
C ARG A 9 -31.45 -22.53 -50.54
N ASP A 10 -30.52 -23.38 -50.11
CA ASP A 10 -29.06 -23.55 -50.29
C ASP A 10 -28.75 -25.06 -50.08
N SER A 11 -28.00 -25.74 -50.95
CA SER A 11 -26.53 -25.80 -51.04
C SER A 11 -25.83 -26.20 -49.72
N ASN A 12 -25.04 -27.28 -49.81
CA ASN A 12 -23.90 -27.62 -48.96
C ASN A 12 -24.03 -27.35 -47.46
N ARG A 13 -24.53 -28.32 -46.69
CA ARG A 13 -24.13 -28.45 -45.30
C ARG A 13 -22.73 -29.08 -45.28
N PRO A 14 -21.68 -28.39 -44.83
CA PRO A 14 -20.40 -29.05 -44.58
C PRO A 14 -20.59 -30.07 -43.46
N GLN A 15 -20.32 -31.35 -43.74
CA GLN A 15 -20.13 -32.34 -42.71
C GLN A 15 -18.85 -31.98 -41.96
N ILE A 16 -18.98 -31.51 -40.73
CA ILE A 16 -17.85 -31.30 -39.82
C ILE A 16 -17.36 -32.69 -39.43
N ILE A 17 -16.35 -33.19 -40.14
CA ILE A 17 -15.58 -34.35 -39.72
C ILE A 17 -14.76 -33.88 -38.52
N ASN A 18 -15.25 -34.14 -37.31
CA ASN A 18 -14.43 -34.04 -36.11
C ASN A 18 -13.39 -35.16 -36.17
N ASN A 19 -12.29 -34.89 -36.88
CA ASN A 19 -11.07 -35.66 -36.73
C ASN A 19 -10.50 -35.33 -35.36
N ILE A 20 -11.01 -36.00 -34.32
CA ILE A 20 -10.32 -36.09 -33.03
C ILE A 20 -9.15 -37.03 -33.30
N ALA A 21 -8.15 -36.51 -34.03
CA ALA A 21 -6.80 -37.01 -33.91
C ALA A 21 -6.51 -36.91 -32.41
N SER A 22 -6.30 -38.07 -31.80
CA SER A 22 -5.81 -38.21 -30.44
C SER A 22 -4.69 -37.19 -30.23
N VAL A 23 -5.03 -36.07 -29.59
CA VAL A 23 -4.04 -35.10 -29.15
C VAL A 23 -3.34 -35.81 -28.00
N ASN A 24 -2.30 -36.56 -28.35
CA ASN A 24 -1.34 -37.10 -27.40
C ASN A 24 -0.65 -35.88 -26.81
N MET A 25 -1.28 -35.26 -25.82
CA MET A 25 -0.67 -34.22 -24.98
C MET A 25 0.32 -34.94 -24.09
N GLU A 26 1.41 -35.39 -24.69
CA GLU A 26 2.59 -35.78 -23.94
C GLU A 26 3.07 -34.50 -23.26
N ILE A 27 2.87 -34.46 -21.95
CA ILE A 27 3.26 -33.32 -21.13
C ILE A 27 4.78 -33.29 -21.16
N ASP A 28 5.31 -32.37 -21.94
CA ASP A 28 6.74 -32.12 -22.05
C ASP A 28 7.23 -31.47 -20.75
N TYR A 29 7.66 -32.32 -19.82
CA TYR A 29 8.13 -31.92 -18.49
C TYR A 29 9.36 -31.03 -18.56
N ASP A 30 10.19 -31.16 -19.61
CA ASP A 30 11.35 -30.30 -19.82
C ASP A 30 10.92 -28.88 -20.15
N LYS A 31 9.87 -28.74 -20.97
CA LYS A 31 9.29 -27.44 -21.31
C LYS A 31 8.58 -26.77 -20.14
N LEU A 32 7.95 -27.55 -19.26
CA LEU A 32 7.39 -27.08 -18.00
C LEU A 32 8.48 -26.65 -17.02
N ALA A 33 9.56 -27.43 -16.90
CA ALA A 33 10.71 -27.08 -16.08
C ALA A 33 11.38 -25.80 -16.59
N GLU A 34 11.58 -25.68 -17.91
CA GLU A 34 12.10 -24.47 -18.54
C GLU A 34 11.17 -23.27 -18.30
N ALA A 35 9.84 -23.45 -18.40
CA ALA A 35 8.88 -22.39 -18.10
C ALA A 35 8.90 -21.95 -16.63
N ILE A 36 9.08 -22.89 -15.68
CA ILE A 36 9.19 -22.60 -14.24
C ILE A 36 10.49 -21.86 -13.93
N VAL A 37 11.62 -22.35 -14.45
CA VAL A 37 12.94 -21.72 -14.27
C VAL A 37 12.95 -20.33 -14.89
N LYS A 38 12.42 -20.18 -16.12
CA LYS A 38 12.33 -18.89 -16.80
C LYS A 38 11.34 -17.93 -16.12
N ALA A 39 10.28 -18.44 -15.49
CA ALA A 39 9.39 -17.63 -14.66
C ALA A 39 10.07 -17.19 -13.36
N GLN A 40 10.88 -18.06 -12.74
CA GLN A 40 11.68 -17.74 -11.56
C GLN A 40 12.78 -16.72 -11.89
N GLU A 41 13.60 -16.93 -12.92
CA GLU A 41 14.60 -15.96 -13.38
C GLU A 41 13.96 -14.61 -13.70
N LYS A 42 12.82 -14.60 -14.41
CA LYS A 42 12.10 -13.36 -14.71
C LYS A 42 11.48 -12.70 -13.48
N SER A 43 11.26 -13.43 -12.38
CA SER A 43 10.83 -12.86 -11.10
C SER A 43 12.02 -12.33 -10.28
N VAL A 44 13.17 -12.99 -10.36
CA VAL A 44 14.43 -12.61 -9.69
C VAL A 44 15.03 -11.37 -10.36
N ASP A 45 15.16 -11.34 -11.69
CA ASP A 45 15.65 -10.17 -12.45
C ASP A 45 14.75 -8.94 -12.25
N LYS A 46 13.44 -9.15 -12.10
CA LYS A 46 12.48 -8.06 -11.85
C LYS A 46 12.49 -7.59 -10.40
N SER A 47 12.99 -8.41 -9.47
CA SER A 47 13.24 -8.05 -8.07
C SER A 47 14.60 -7.35 -7.89
N GLU A 48 15.61 -7.69 -8.69
CA GLU A 48 16.94 -7.09 -8.62
C GLU A 48 17.02 -5.75 -9.37
N GLN A 49 16.25 -5.56 -10.44
CA GLN A 49 16.18 -4.26 -11.16
C GLN A 49 15.34 -3.17 -10.44
N THR A 50 14.89 -3.41 -9.21
CA THR A 50 14.31 -2.38 -8.32
C THR A 50 15.23 -1.97 -7.17
N THR A 51 16.52 -2.28 -7.26
CA THR A 51 17.57 -1.65 -6.42
C THR A 51 18.23 -0.45 -7.09
N ALA A 52 17.76 -0.01 -8.25
CA ALA A 52 18.09 1.33 -8.74
C ALA A 52 17.28 2.34 -7.91
N THR A 53 17.97 3.05 -7.03
CA THR A 53 17.54 4.27 -6.35
C THR A 53 17.00 5.30 -7.34
N ASN A 54 15.78 5.13 -7.85
CA ASN A 54 15.11 6.15 -8.63
C ASN A 54 14.42 7.12 -7.67
N LYS A 55 15.27 7.95 -7.05
CA LYS A 55 14.90 9.06 -6.15
C LYS A 55 13.92 10.06 -6.81
N ASN A 56 13.63 9.91 -8.11
CA ASN A 56 12.78 10.80 -8.90
C ASN A 56 11.47 10.15 -9.43
N SER A 57 11.11 8.93 -9.03
CA SER A 57 9.96 8.23 -9.63
C SER A 57 8.61 8.87 -9.28
N PHE A 58 8.40 9.33 -8.04
CA PHE A 58 7.13 9.92 -7.62
C PHE A 58 6.80 11.22 -8.38
N TRP A 59 7.71 12.19 -8.37
CA TRP A 59 7.49 13.48 -9.04
C TRP A 59 7.40 13.34 -10.56
N CYS A 60 8.16 12.42 -11.16
CA CYS A 60 8.07 12.15 -12.60
C CYS A 60 6.73 11.49 -12.98
N ASN A 61 6.24 10.54 -12.17
CA ASN A 61 4.95 9.90 -12.40
C ASN A 61 3.78 10.88 -12.14
N LEU A 62 3.88 11.73 -11.12
CA LEU A 62 2.89 12.79 -10.85
C LEU A 62 2.83 13.80 -12.00
N CYS A 63 3.97 14.19 -12.57
CA CYS A 63 4.04 15.03 -13.75
C CYS A 63 3.41 14.39 -15.00
N LYS A 64 3.51 13.06 -15.17
CA LYS A 64 2.83 12.35 -16.28
C LYS A 64 1.32 12.29 -16.10
N VAL A 65 0.84 12.12 -14.85
CA VAL A 65 -0.58 12.20 -14.50
C VAL A 65 -1.13 13.62 -14.77
N LEU A 66 -0.41 14.66 -14.34
CA LEU A 66 -0.79 16.06 -14.57
C LEU A 66 -0.79 16.45 -16.06
N LYS A 67 0.04 15.80 -16.87
CA LYS A 67 0.09 15.99 -18.33
C LYS A 67 -1.01 15.24 -19.10
N GLY A 68 -1.88 14.49 -18.40
CA GLY A 68 -3.01 13.79 -19.01
C GLY A 68 -2.61 12.62 -19.92
N GLU A 69 -1.39 12.10 -19.78
CA GLU A 69 -0.97 10.91 -20.53
C GLU A 69 -1.83 9.70 -20.09
N PRO A 70 -2.33 8.88 -21.03
CA PRO A 70 -3.15 7.72 -20.68
C PRO A 70 -2.30 6.73 -19.88
N LEU A 71 -2.50 6.73 -18.57
CA LEU A 71 -1.83 5.81 -17.67
C LEU A 71 -2.48 4.44 -17.81
N THR A 72 -1.66 3.44 -18.13
CA THR A 72 -2.09 2.04 -17.98
C THR A 72 -2.47 1.77 -16.52
N ASN A 73 -3.38 0.82 -16.29
CA ASN A 73 -3.82 0.44 -14.93
C ASN A 73 -2.67 0.13 -13.97
N SER A 74 -1.50 -0.28 -14.48
CA SER A 74 -0.30 -0.52 -13.67
C SER A 74 0.38 0.78 -13.23
N SER A 75 0.36 1.83 -14.04
CA SER A 75 1.07 3.09 -13.74
C SER A 75 0.38 3.91 -12.66
N THR A 76 -0.96 3.89 -12.60
CA THR A 76 -1.73 4.56 -11.53
C THR A 76 -1.51 3.90 -10.17
N VAL A 77 -1.47 2.56 -10.13
CA VAL A 77 -1.17 1.78 -8.92
C VAL A 77 0.23 2.11 -8.39
N ILE A 78 1.23 2.18 -9.28
CA ILE A 78 2.62 2.53 -8.91
C ILE A 78 2.71 3.97 -8.39
N ALA A 79 2.00 4.92 -9.00
CA ALA A 79 1.98 6.31 -8.54
C ALA A 79 1.32 6.43 -7.15
N LEU A 80 0.20 5.74 -6.94
CA LEU A 80 -0.54 5.76 -5.69
C LEU A 80 0.21 5.03 -4.57
N SER A 81 0.83 3.88 -4.84
CA SER A 81 1.66 3.18 -3.85
C SER A 81 2.86 4.01 -3.44
N SER A 82 3.52 4.67 -4.39
CA SER A 82 4.63 5.59 -4.12
C SER A 82 4.19 6.76 -3.25
N PHE A 83 3.02 7.35 -3.52
CA PHE A 83 2.44 8.41 -2.71
C PHE A 83 2.17 7.94 -1.27
N MET A 84 1.54 6.78 -1.13
CA MET A 84 1.20 6.22 0.19
C MET A 84 2.45 5.85 0.98
N ALA A 85 3.49 5.32 0.34
CA ALA A 85 4.77 5.07 0.99
C ALA A 85 5.44 6.37 1.50
N ILE A 86 5.29 7.48 0.79
CA ILE A 86 5.79 8.79 1.25
C ILE A 86 4.99 9.24 2.48
N ILE A 87 3.65 9.17 2.42
CA ILE A 87 2.79 9.55 3.55
C ILE A 87 3.10 8.70 4.78
N MET A 88 3.19 7.39 4.64
CA MET A 88 3.46 6.48 5.77
C MET A 88 4.85 6.70 6.37
N ASN A 89 5.88 6.94 5.55
CA ASN A 89 7.19 7.33 6.07
C ASN A 89 7.14 8.70 6.75
N GLY A 90 6.39 9.66 6.21
CA GLY A 90 6.15 10.96 6.81
C GLY A 90 5.49 10.85 8.18
N LEU A 91 4.46 10.01 8.31
CA LEU A 91 3.80 9.67 9.57
C LEU A 91 4.76 9.02 10.56
N ALA A 92 5.57 8.05 10.11
CA ALA A 92 6.56 7.41 10.97
C ALA A 92 7.56 8.42 11.55
N ILE A 93 8.09 9.32 10.70
CA ILE A 93 9.00 10.39 11.12
C ILE A 93 8.28 11.37 12.05
N CYS A 94 7.06 11.80 11.70
CA CYS A 94 6.27 12.70 12.53
C CYS A 94 6.02 12.13 13.92
N CYS A 95 5.63 10.85 14.03
CA CYS A 95 5.48 10.15 15.30
C CYS A 95 6.79 10.13 16.10
N THR A 96 7.93 9.87 15.45
CA THR A 96 9.23 9.90 16.17
C THR A 96 9.57 11.31 16.65
N VAL A 97 9.39 12.34 15.81
CA VAL A 97 9.72 13.72 16.17
C VAL A 97 8.80 14.23 17.28
N LEU A 98 7.49 13.97 17.18
CA LEU A 98 6.54 14.30 18.24
C LEU A 98 6.87 13.57 19.54
N PHE A 99 7.29 12.30 19.47
CA PHE A 99 7.79 11.59 20.63
C PHE A 99 9.02 12.29 21.22
N LEU A 100 10.04 12.61 20.42
CA LEU A 100 11.23 13.32 20.92
C LEU A 100 10.85 14.66 21.59
N ILE A 101 10.00 15.47 20.96
CA ILE A 101 9.65 16.80 21.49
C ILE A 101 8.76 16.71 22.73
N LEU A 102 7.67 15.95 22.66
CA LEU A 102 6.66 15.92 23.70
C LEU A 102 7.05 15.06 24.90
N PHE A 103 7.95 14.10 24.71
CA PHE A 103 8.30 13.14 25.76
C PHE A 103 9.72 13.36 26.30
N ILE A 104 10.72 13.73 25.49
CA ILE A 104 12.10 13.94 26.00
C ILE A 104 12.26 15.29 26.69
N SER A 105 11.57 16.33 26.22
CA SER A 105 11.60 17.65 26.88
C SER A 105 11.11 17.59 28.35
N PRO A 106 9.94 17.01 28.65
CA PRO A 106 9.49 16.87 30.03
C PRO A 106 10.28 15.81 30.82
N ILE A 107 10.90 14.80 30.20
CA ILE A 107 11.89 13.94 30.88
C ILE A 107 12.97 14.80 31.49
N TYR A 108 13.64 15.61 30.68
CA TYR A 108 14.80 16.38 31.13
C TYR A 108 14.43 17.34 32.27
N HIS A 109 13.27 17.98 32.15
CA HIS A 109 12.74 18.82 33.22
C HIS A 109 12.41 17.98 34.46
N SER A 110 11.70 16.86 34.31
CA SER A 110 11.23 16.05 35.44
C SER A 110 12.38 15.40 36.21
N PHE A 111 13.43 14.91 35.54
CA PHE A 111 14.60 14.33 36.21
C PHE A 111 15.42 15.34 37.01
N THR A 112 15.38 16.63 36.64
CA THR A 112 16.09 17.69 37.37
C THR A 112 15.25 18.31 38.49
N THR A 113 13.92 18.22 38.40
CA THR A 113 13.00 18.85 39.37
C THR A 113 12.22 17.88 40.25
N PHE A 114 12.34 16.57 40.06
CA PHE A 114 11.62 15.61 40.90
C PHE A 114 12.17 15.59 42.32
N GLU A 115 11.40 16.15 43.24
CA GLU A 115 11.61 15.97 44.67
C GLU A 115 11.12 14.58 45.08
N TRP A 116 12.06 13.71 45.40
CA TRP A 116 11.81 12.36 45.92
C TRP A 116 11.50 12.40 47.42
N SER A 117 10.45 13.14 47.82
CA SER A 117 10.02 13.21 49.21
C SER A 117 8.50 13.06 49.37
N GLY A 118 8.10 12.35 50.42
CA GLY A 118 6.70 12.25 50.86
C GLY A 118 5.74 11.71 49.78
N ALA A 119 4.64 12.43 49.57
CA ALA A 119 3.54 12.04 48.68
C ALA A 119 3.91 12.04 47.19
N ASN A 120 4.92 12.81 46.79
CA ASN A 120 5.30 12.98 45.38
C ASN A 120 5.98 11.73 44.79
N ILE A 121 6.43 10.78 45.62
CA ILE A 121 7.09 9.56 45.16
C ILE A 121 6.13 8.72 44.30
N ILE A 122 4.87 8.59 44.72
CA ILE A 122 3.87 7.78 44.00
C ILE A 122 3.55 8.43 42.65
N ASP A 123 3.35 9.74 42.62
CA ASP A 123 3.06 10.49 41.40
C ASP A 123 4.23 10.44 40.41
N ASN A 124 5.47 10.53 40.89
CA ASN A 124 6.68 10.42 40.06
C ASN A 124 6.79 9.01 39.44
N ILE A 125 6.54 7.95 40.23
CA ILE A 125 6.54 6.57 39.73
C ILE A 125 5.44 6.38 38.69
N LEU A 126 4.23 6.88 38.95
CA LEU A 126 3.10 6.78 38.02
C LEU A 126 3.39 7.52 36.71
N ALA A 127 4.02 8.71 36.77
CA ALA A 127 4.44 9.46 35.60
C ALA A 127 5.47 8.70 34.76
N ILE A 128 6.47 8.07 35.40
CA ILE A 128 7.48 7.23 34.72
C ILE A 128 6.83 6.01 34.05
N VAL A 129 5.92 5.32 34.73
CA VAL A 129 5.22 4.16 34.16
C VAL A 129 4.35 4.59 32.98
N THR A 130 3.59 5.67 33.14
CA THR A 130 2.76 6.23 32.07
C THR A 130 3.61 6.59 30.85
N PHE A 131 4.75 7.24 31.07
CA PHE A 131 5.74 7.55 30.04
C PHE A 131 6.20 6.29 29.30
N LEU A 132 6.59 5.23 30.01
CA LEU A 132 7.08 3.99 29.41
C LEU A 132 6.03 3.35 28.51
N VAL A 133 4.77 3.34 28.96
CA VAL A 133 3.64 2.82 28.18
C VAL A 133 3.44 3.63 26.90
N PHE A 134 3.36 4.96 27.00
CA PHE A 134 3.19 5.82 25.80
C PHE A 134 4.38 5.75 24.85
N SER A 135 5.60 5.64 25.37
CA SER A 135 6.82 5.46 24.57
C SER A 135 6.78 4.15 23.80
N PHE A 136 6.43 3.05 24.47
CA PHE A 136 6.29 1.74 23.83
C PHE A 136 5.26 1.77 22.70
N VAL A 137 4.10 2.39 22.94
CA VAL A 137 3.04 2.54 21.93
C VAL A 137 3.53 3.39 20.75
N ALA A 138 4.16 4.55 21.01
CA ALA A 138 4.65 5.44 19.96
C ALA A 138 5.73 4.79 19.08
N ILE A 139 6.67 4.08 19.69
CA ILE A 139 7.71 3.33 18.98
C ILE A 139 7.07 2.22 18.13
N SER A 140 6.13 1.47 18.70
CA SER A 140 5.42 0.41 17.98
C SER A 140 4.70 0.94 16.75
N PHE A 141 3.93 2.03 16.88
CA PHE A 141 3.27 2.67 15.74
C PHE A 141 4.26 3.18 14.69
N SER A 142 5.36 3.82 15.11
CA SER A 142 6.39 4.28 14.18
C SER A 142 6.99 3.13 13.37
N LEU A 143 7.28 2.00 14.02
CA LEU A 143 7.80 0.80 13.36
C LEU A 143 6.78 0.21 12.40
N VAL A 144 5.50 0.11 12.80
CA VAL A 144 4.43 -0.37 11.93
C VAL A 144 4.28 0.52 10.70
N PHE A 145 4.21 1.85 10.86
CA PHE A 145 4.12 2.76 9.71
C PHE A 145 5.32 2.65 8.79
N ARG A 146 6.53 2.48 9.34
CA ARG A 146 7.74 2.28 8.55
C ARG A 146 7.74 0.93 7.82
N ALA A 147 7.28 -0.14 8.46
CA ALA A 147 7.14 -1.46 7.86
C ALA A 147 6.14 -1.43 6.70
N VAL A 148 4.95 -0.88 6.94
CA VAL A 148 3.91 -0.67 5.94
C VAL A 148 4.41 0.20 4.78
N ALA A 149 5.14 1.28 5.06
CA ALA A 149 5.72 2.13 4.01
C ALA A 149 6.72 1.40 3.12
N ASN A 150 7.44 0.42 3.67
CA ASN A 150 8.36 -0.41 2.90
C ASN A 150 7.62 -1.49 2.10
N GLU A 151 6.58 -2.08 2.67
CA GLU A 151 5.78 -3.13 2.02
C GLU A 151 4.95 -2.58 0.85
N ILE A 152 4.32 -1.41 1.01
CA ILE A 152 3.51 -0.75 -0.03
C ILE A 152 4.29 -0.53 -1.34
N LYS A 153 5.61 -0.34 -1.29
CA LYS A 153 6.44 -0.10 -2.49
C LYS A 153 6.49 -1.31 -3.42
N TYR A 154 6.38 -2.50 -2.86
CA TYR A 154 6.43 -3.76 -3.61
C TYR A 154 5.04 -4.26 -3.99
N GLU A 155 4.01 -3.71 -3.33
CA GLU A 155 2.63 -4.12 -3.52
C GLU A 155 2.06 -3.62 -4.86
N LYS A 156 1.36 -4.52 -5.54
CA LYS A 156 0.75 -4.26 -6.86
C LYS A 156 -0.77 -4.44 -6.86
N ASP A 157 -1.33 -4.91 -5.75
CA ASP A 157 -2.79 -4.99 -5.62
C ASP A 157 -3.41 -3.59 -5.50
N LYS A 158 -4.21 -3.23 -6.52
CA LYS A 158 -4.96 -1.99 -6.55
C LYS A 158 -5.95 -1.89 -5.39
N ASN A 159 -6.63 -2.98 -5.06
CA ASN A 159 -7.66 -2.96 -4.03
C ASN A 159 -7.04 -2.67 -2.67
N TYR A 160 -5.91 -3.31 -2.37
CA TYR A 160 -5.14 -3.05 -1.16
C TYR A 160 -4.73 -1.58 -1.03
N ILE A 161 -4.11 -1.00 -2.07
CA ILE A 161 -3.65 0.39 -2.04
C ILE A 161 -4.82 1.38 -1.90
N VAL A 162 -5.94 1.11 -2.58
CA VAL A 162 -7.16 1.93 -2.45
C VAL A 162 -7.73 1.83 -1.04
N THR A 163 -7.81 0.64 -0.45
CA THR A 163 -8.27 0.45 0.93
C THR A 163 -7.40 1.21 1.93
N LEU A 164 -6.08 1.16 1.79
CA LEU A 164 -5.16 1.95 2.61
C LEU A 164 -5.42 3.45 2.47
N PHE A 165 -5.65 3.94 1.25
CA PHE A 165 -5.96 5.34 1.01
C PHE A 165 -7.28 5.76 1.66
N SER A 166 -8.32 4.95 1.52
CA SER A 166 -9.61 5.17 2.18
C SER A 166 -9.48 5.19 3.71
N SER A 167 -8.69 4.28 4.30
CA SER A 167 -8.46 4.27 5.76
C SER A 167 -7.78 5.55 6.24
N LEU A 168 -6.84 6.08 5.45
CA LEU A 168 -6.09 7.28 5.79
C LEU A 168 -6.97 8.53 5.75
N ILE A 169 -7.86 8.63 4.75
CA ILE A 169 -8.88 9.68 4.69
C ILE A 169 -9.84 9.59 5.88
N GLY A 170 -10.23 8.39 6.29
CA GLY A 170 -11.07 8.18 7.47
C GLY A 170 -10.44 8.72 8.75
N ILE A 171 -9.12 8.53 8.93
CA ILE A 171 -8.37 9.08 10.07
C ILE A 171 -8.37 10.61 10.04
N PHE A 172 -8.13 11.22 8.88
CA PHE A 172 -8.19 12.68 8.77
C PHE A 172 -9.57 13.25 9.06
N ALA A 173 -10.63 12.60 8.59
CA ALA A 173 -12.00 12.99 8.89
C ALA A 173 -12.27 12.93 10.40
N LEU A 174 -11.77 11.89 11.08
CA LEU A 174 -11.89 11.76 12.53
C LEU A 174 -11.12 12.87 13.27
N ILE A 175 -9.91 13.22 12.84
CA ILE A 175 -9.15 14.34 13.42
C ILE A 175 -9.90 15.66 13.24
N VAL A 176 -10.42 15.93 12.05
CA VAL A 176 -11.23 17.14 11.77
C VAL A 176 -12.46 17.18 12.67
N ALA A 177 -13.18 16.06 12.81
CA ALA A 177 -14.34 15.98 13.68
C ALA A 177 -14.01 16.25 15.16
N ILE A 178 -12.87 15.77 15.66
CA ILE A 178 -12.40 16.07 17.03
C ILE A 178 -12.10 17.57 17.19
N ILE A 179 -11.45 18.18 16.20
CA ILE A 179 -11.15 19.63 16.22
C ILE A 179 -12.44 20.45 16.22
N GLU A 180 -13.41 20.09 15.38
CA GLU A 180 -14.72 20.75 15.33
C GLU A 180 -15.48 20.58 16.64
N LEU A 181 -15.48 19.37 17.23
CA LEU A 181 -16.08 19.13 18.54
C LEU A 181 -15.46 20.01 19.62
N TYR A 182 -14.13 20.12 19.65
CA TYR A 182 -13.44 20.98 20.62
C TYR A 182 -13.79 22.46 20.44
N LYS A 183 -13.90 22.93 19.19
CA LYS A 183 -14.31 24.31 18.89
C LYS A 183 -15.79 24.60 19.16
N GLY A 184 -16.66 23.60 19.08
CA GLY A 184 -18.08 23.75 19.34
C GLY A 184 -18.47 23.63 20.82
N VAL A 185 -17.57 23.09 21.66
CA VAL A 185 -17.75 22.95 23.11
C VAL A 185 -17.23 24.17 23.89
N VAL A 186 -16.38 25.01 23.28
CA VAL A 186 -15.96 26.32 23.79
C VAL A 186 -16.81 27.41 23.17
#